data_AF-A0A7Z0DSZ3-F1
#
_entry.id   AF-A0A7Z0DSZ3-F1
#
_cell.length_a   1.000
_cell.length_b   1.000
_cell.length_c   1.000
_cell.angle_alpha   90.00
_cell.angle_beta   90.00
_cell.angle_gamma   90.00
#
_symmetry.space_group_name_H-M   'P 1'
#
loop_
_entity.id
_entity.type
_entity.pdbx_description
1 polymer ?
#
loop_
_entity_poly.entity_id
_entity_poly.type
_entity_poly.pdbx_seq_one_letter_code
_entity_poly.pdbx_strand_id
1 'polypeptide(L)'
;MDQIEPPAQSSGKPATRPLTIKLAVIGMWVGALMTALNVLVAYVETIAANQTLYEDYGANEVLMDRLVHTGVWLAVGIAAALAFVEIVLWVTMALTNLHGFKWARIVATVLGILGFLISAGGLATSVIYDAVVAVSVIHAIVTQILSVAILVLLWRPGSSAYYQARTLDRAQRVTSEAASIR
;
A
#
# COMPACT_ATOMS: atom_id res chain seq x y z
N MET A 1 -42.80 -7.68 38.20
CA MET A 1 -42.40 -8.71 37.22
C MET A 1 -41.71 -7.96 36.09
N ASP A 2 -40.41 -7.72 36.21
CA ASP A 2 -39.63 -7.10 35.15
C ASP A 2 -39.49 -8.09 34.00
N GLN A 3 -40.05 -7.75 32.85
CA GLN A 3 -39.82 -8.46 31.61
C GLN A 3 -38.37 -8.22 31.20
N ILE A 4 -37.51 -9.21 31.44
CA ILE A 4 -36.18 -9.27 30.84
C ILE A 4 -36.40 -9.53 29.36
N GLU A 5 -36.36 -8.47 28.55
CA GLU A 5 -36.40 -8.57 27.10
C GLU A 5 -35.21 -9.45 26.65
N PRO A 6 -35.45 -10.58 25.97
CA PRO A 6 -34.36 -11.46 25.55
C PRO A 6 -33.40 -10.69 24.65
N PRO A 7 -32.08 -10.89 24.77
CA PRO A 7 -31.09 -10.15 23.99
C PRO A 7 -31.42 -10.31 22.51
N ALA A 8 -31.67 -9.18 21.84
CA ALA A 8 -32.01 -9.12 20.43
C ALA A 8 -31.04 -9.99 19.64
N GLN A 9 -31.54 -11.12 19.13
CA GLN A 9 -30.77 -12.02 18.30
C GLN A 9 -30.25 -11.22 17.11
N SER A 10 -28.94 -11.02 17.03
CA SER A 10 -28.30 -10.40 15.89
C SER A 10 -28.67 -11.22 14.67
N SER A 11 -29.54 -10.69 13.82
CA SER A 11 -29.97 -11.35 12.59
C SER A 11 -28.72 -11.76 11.80
N GLY A 12 -28.57 -13.06 11.53
CA GLY A 12 -27.39 -13.69 10.93
C GLY A 12 -27.12 -13.31 9.47
N LYS A 13 -27.50 -12.10 9.04
CA LYS A 13 -27.20 -11.59 7.71
C LYS A 13 -25.74 -11.13 7.70
N PRO A 14 -24.88 -11.61 6.78
CA PRO A 14 -23.51 -11.14 6.68
C PRO A 14 -23.51 -9.62 6.58
N ALA A 15 -22.78 -8.94 7.46
CA ALA A 15 -22.72 -7.49 7.45
C ALA A 15 -22.34 -6.99 6.06
N THR A 16 -23.28 -6.34 5.37
CA THR A 16 -23.06 -5.80 4.02
C THR A 16 -21.88 -4.84 4.06
N ARG A 17 -20.92 -5.03 3.14
CA ARG A 17 -19.72 -4.20 3.11
C ARG A 17 -20.09 -2.75 2.83
N PRO A 18 -19.72 -1.79 3.69
CA PRO A 18 -20.03 -0.38 3.49
C PRO A 18 -19.22 0.19 2.33
N LEU A 19 -19.73 1.26 1.71
CA LEU A 19 -19.08 1.95 0.59
C LEU A 19 -17.67 2.43 0.98
N THR A 20 -17.46 2.86 2.22
CA THR A 20 -16.16 3.32 2.73
C THR A 20 -15.07 2.25 2.62
N ILE A 21 -15.38 1.00 2.97
CA ILE A 21 -14.45 -0.12 2.83
C ILE A 21 -14.22 -0.45 1.34
N LYS A 22 -15.26 -0.40 0.50
CA LYS A 22 -15.10 -0.65 -0.94
C LYS A 22 -14.16 0.37 -1.58
N LEU A 23 -14.37 1.65 -1.30
CA LEU A 23 -13.52 2.73 -1.81
C LEU A 23 -12.09 2.65 -1.28
N ALA A 24 -11.91 2.34 0.01
CA ALA A 24 -10.58 2.15 0.58
C ALA A 24 -9.83 1.00 -0.11
N VAL A 25 -10.50 -0.12 -0.35
CA VAL A 25 -9.90 -1.27 -1.07
C VAL A 25 -9.57 -0.91 -2.52
N ILE A 26 -10.45 -0.22 -3.23
CA ILE A 26 -10.15 0.28 -4.58
C ILE A 26 -8.92 1.19 -4.55
N GLY A 27 -8.85 2.11 -3.58
CA GLY A 27 -7.67 2.95 -3.39
C GLY A 27 -6.39 2.15 -3.19
N MET A 28 -6.44 1.05 -2.43
CA MET A 28 -5.27 0.18 -2.24
C MET A 28 -4.83 -0.53 -3.53
N TRP A 29 -5.79 -0.96 -4.37
CA TRP A 29 -5.47 -1.51 -5.69
C TRP A 29 -4.89 -0.45 -6.63
N VAL A 30 -5.42 0.78 -6.59
CA VAL A 30 -4.86 1.92 -7.32
C VAL A 30 -3.44 2.20 -6.85
N GLY A 31 -3.17 2.18 -5.54
CA GLY A 31 -1.83 2.32 -4.98
C GLY A 31 -0.87 1.26 -5.53
N ALA A 32 -1.25 -0.03 -5.47
CA ALA A 32 -0.45 -1.12 -6.05
C ALA A 32 -0.14 -0.91 -7.53
N LEU A 33 -1.15 -0.50 -8.33
CA LEU A 33 -0.97 -0.23 -9.76
C LEU A 33 -0.03 0.96 -9.99
N MET A 34 -0.19 2.04 -9.22
CA MET A 34 0.68 3.21 -9.31
C MET A 34 2.13 2.88 -8.98
N THR A 35 2.38 2.07 -7.94
CA THR A 35 3.73 1.62 -7.59
C THR A 35 4.34 0.81 -8.74
N ALA A 36 3.57 -0.11 -9.33
CA ALA A 36 4.03 -0.91 -10.47
C ALA A 36 4.37 -0.06 -11.71
N LEU A 37 3.51 0.92 -12.02
CA LEU A 37 3.75 1.85 -13.14
C LEU A 37 4.97 2.73 -12.89
N ASN A 38 5.18 3.20 -11.67
CA ASN A 38 6.33 4.03 -11.32
C ASN A 38 7.66 3.28 -11.52
N VAL A 39 7.73 2.00 -11.14
CA VAL A 39 8.90 1.15 -11.41
C VAL A 39 9.15 0.99 -12.90
N LEU A 40 8.09 0.76 -13.68
CA LEU A 40 8.21 0.61 -15.13
C LEU A 40 8.76 1.88 -15.78
N VAL A 41 8.25 3.05 -15.36
CA VAL A 41 8.75 4.35 -15.84
C VAL A 41 10.22 4.53 -15.47
N ALA A 42 10.61 4.31 -14.21
CA ALA A 42 11.99 4.43 -13.77
C ALA A 42 12.94 3.48 -14.52
N TYR A 43 12.48 2.26 -14.83
CA TYR A 43 13.24 1.29 -15.62
C TYR A 43 13.43 1.76 -17.07
N VAL A 44 12.38 2.26 -17.73
CA VAL A 44 12.45 2.80 -19.09
C VAL A 44 13.37 4.02 -19.16
N GLU A 45 13.26 4.94 -18.19
CA GLU A 45 14.13 6.11 -18.08
C GLU A 45 15.61 5.70 -17.93
N THR A 46 15.90 4.68 -17.12
CA THR A 46 17.26 4.16 -16.96
C THR A 46 17.81 3.59 -18.27
N ILE A 47 17.00 2.85 -19.03
CA ILE A 47 17.41 2.30 -20.33
C ILE A 47 17.70 3.44 -21.31
N ALA A 48 16.79 4.40 -21.42
CA ALA A 48 16.93 5.54 -22.33
C ALA A 48 18.19 6.36 -21.99
N ALA A 49 18.43 6.64 -20.71
CA ALA A 49 19.62 7.36 -20.25
C ALA A 49 20.91 6.61 -20.57
N ASN A 50 20.94 5.28 -20.42
CA ASN A 50 22.09 4.48 -20.82
C ASN A 50 22.30 4.53 -22.34
N GLN A 51 21.25 4.43 -23.16
CA GLN A 51 21.35 4.48 -24.62
C GLN A 51 21.92 5.82 -25.11
N THR A 52 21.45 6.95 -24.58
CA THR A 52 21.98 8.28 -24.95
C THR A 52 23.46 8.44 -24.60
N LEU A 53 23.91 7.88 -23.46
CA LEU A 53 25.32 7.91 -23.08
C LEU A 53 26.20 7.09 -24.05
N TYR A 54 25.70 5.96 -24.55
CA TYR A 54 26.40 5.16 -25.56
C TYR A 54 26.55 5.90 -26.91
N GLU A 55 25.55 6.67 -27.30
CA GLU A 55 25.53 7.43 -28.55
C GLU A 55 26.43 8.66 -28.51
N ASP A 56 26.47 9.41 -27.39
CA ASP A 56 27.23 10.67 -27.28
C ASP A 56 28.74 10.49 -27.06
N TYR A 57 29.18 9.48 -26.30
CA TYR A 57 30.58 9.37 -25.84
C TYR A 57 31.38 8.21 -26.47
N GLY A 58 30.71 7.28 -27.17
CA GLY A 58 31.33 6.11 -27.77
C GLY A 58 31.94 5.12 -26.75
N ALA A 59 32.29 3.91 -27.21
CA ALA A 59 32.66 2.78 -26.35
C ALA A 59 33.89 2.99 -25.42
N ASN A 60 34.65 4.09 -25.56
CA ASN A 60 35.91 4.30 -24.86
C ASN A 60 35.79 5.04 -23.51
N GLU A 61 34.71 5.79 -23.25
CA GLU A 61 34.38 6.29 -21.89
C GLU A 61 33.47 5.34 -21.10
N VAL A 62 32.90 4.32 -21.75
CA VAL A 62 32.11 3.24 -21.12
C VAL A 62 32.94 2.43 -20.09
N LEU A 63 34.27 2.53 -20.14
CA LEU A 63 35.18 1.95 -19.15
C LEU A 63 35.28 2.77 -17.84
N MET A 64 34.86 4.05 -17.84
CA MET A 64 34.90 5.01 -16.73
C MET A 64 33.56 5.07 -15.97
N ASP A 65 32.90 3.96 -15.66
CA ASP A 65 33.37 3.14 -14.57
C ASP A 65 32.42 1.96 -14.46
N ARG A 66 32.91 0.72 -14.58
CA ARG A 66 32.07 -0.46 -14.31
C ARG A 66 31.39 -0.34 -12.95
N LEU A 67 31.98 0.36 -11.97
CA LEU A 67 31.35 0.61 -10.68
C LEU A 67 30.15 1.57 -10.78
N VAL A 68 30.20 2.61 -11.61
CA VAL A 68 29.05 3.51 -11.84
C VAL A 68 27.93 2.76 -12.55
N HIS A 69 28.23 2.03 -13.62
CA HIS A 69 27.21 1.25 -14.34
C HIS A 69 26.59 0.15 -13.46
N THR A 70 27.44 -0.60 -12.73
CA THR A 70 26.98 -1.61 -11.76
C THR A 70 26.19 -0.97 -10.63
N GLY A 71 26.60 0.21 -10.17
CA GLY A 71 25.92 0.98 -9.12
C GLY A 71 24.52 1.42 -9.54
N VAL A 72 24.35 1.92 -10.77
CA VAL A 72 23.04 2.27 -11.33
C VAL A 72 22.12 1.06 -11.39
N TRP A 73 22.59 -0.07 -11.95
CA TRP A 73 21.77 -1.28 -12.03
C TRP A 73 21.48 -1.90 -10.66
N LEU A 74 22.41 -1.82 -9.71
CA LEU A 74 22.19 -2.23 -8.33
C LEU A 74 21.11 -1.35 -7.67
N ALA A 75 21.18 -0.02 -7.86
CA ALA A 75 20.19 0.91 -7.34
C ALA A 75 18.79 0.63 -7.93
N VAL A 76 18.70 0.40 -9.24
CA VAL A 76 17.45 0.02 -9.91
C VAL A 76 16.93 -1.32 -9.40
N GLY A 77 17.81 -2.30 -9.20
CA GLY A 77 17.45 -3.62 -8.64
C GLY A 77 16.90 -3.51 -7.21
N ILE A 78 17.54 -2.70 -6.36
CA ILE A 78 17.07 -2.43 -5.00
C ILE A 78 15.72 -1.70 -5.03
N ALA A 79 15.57 -0.67 -5.87
CA ALA A 79 14.33 0.07 -6.03
C ALA A 79 13.18 -0.84 -6.50
N ALA A 80 13.44 -1.71 -7.47
CA ALA A 80 12.46 -2.69 -7.97
C ALA A 80 12.06 -3.70 -6.88
N ALA A 81 13.01 -4.19 -6.08
CA ALA A 81 12.74 -5.09 -4.96
C ALA A 81 11.88 -4.42 -3.88
N LEU A 82 12.20 -3.17 -3.51
CA LEU A 82 11.43 -2.40 -2.54
C LEU A 82 10.01 -2.11 -3.04
N ALA A 83 9.87 -1.75 -4.31
CA ALA A 83 8.56 -1.51 -4.90
C ALA A 83 7.72 -2.79 -4.99
N PHE A 84 8.34 -3.95 -5.24
CA PHE A 84 7.65 -5.23 -5.17
C PHE A 84 7.10 -5.50 -3.76
N VAL A 85 7.90 -5.25 -2.72
CA VAL A 85 7.46 -5.34 -1.32
C VAL A 85 6.28 -4.40 -1.06
N GLU A 86 6.37 -3.15 -1.54
CA GLU A 86 5.30 -2.18 -1.40
C GLU A 86 4.00 -2.62 -2.10
N ILE A 87 4.07 -3.18 -3.31
CA ILE A 87 2.93 -3.76 -4.02
C ILE A 87 2.30 -4.89 -3.19
N VAL A 88 3.11 -5.80 -2.65
CA VAL A 88 2.62 -6.88 -1.78
C VAL A 88 1.92 -6.33 -0.54
N LEU A 89 2.46 -5.26 0.06
CA LEU A 89 1.81 -4.58 1.18
C LEU A 89 0.47 -3.99 0.76
N TRP A 90 0.39 -3.24 -0.35
CA TRP A 90 -0.88 -2.70 -0.86
C TRP A 90 -1.93 -3.79 -1.07
N VAL A 91 -1.56 -4.89 -1.73
CA VAL A 91 -2.46 -6.02 -2.00
C VAL A 91 -2.88 -6.70 -0.70
N THR A 92 -1.94 -6.94 0.22
CA THR A 92 -2.25 -7.56 1.51
C THR A 92 -3.20 -6.68 2.33
N MET A 93 -2.99 -5.36 2.32
CA MET A 93 -3.89 -4.42 2.97
C MET A 93 -5.25 -4.39 2.28
N ALA A 94 -5.31 -4.46 0.95
CA ALA A 94 -6.57 -4.54 0.21
C ALA A 94 -7.37 -5.76 0.66
N LEU A 95 -6.77 -6.95 0.65
CA LEU A 95 -7.43 -8.21 0.99
C LEU A 95 -7.83 -8.29 2.48
N THR A 96 -6.97 -7.85 3.39
CA THR A 96 -7.26 -7.93 4.83
C THR A 96 -8.34 -6.92 5.26
N ASN A 97 -8.34 -5.71 4.69
CA ASN A 97 -9.41 -4.74 4.91
C ASN A 97 -10.73 -5.18 4.25
N LEU A 98 -10.65 -5.77 3.05
CA LEU A 98 -11.79 -6.36 2.34
C LEU A 98 -12.50 -7.43 3.19
N HIS A 99 -11.73 -8.25 3.90
CA HIS A 99 -12.25 -9.28 4.79
C HIS A 99 -12.68 -8.76 6.16
N GLY A 100 -12.37 -7.50 6.52
CA GLY A 100 -12.76 -6.91 7.78
C GLY A 100 -11.94 -7.42 8.97
N PHE A 101 -10.62 -7.53 8.81
CA PHE A 101 -9.71 -7.75 9.93
C PHE A 101 -9.46 -6.42 10.67
N LYS A 102 -9.82 -6.34 11.96
CA LYS A 102 -9.67 -5.12 12.78
C LYS A 102 -8.23 -4.61 12.88
N TRP A 103 -7.25 -5.51 12.86
CA TRP A 103 -5.83 -5.13 12.94
C TRP A 103 -5.35 -4.46 11.64
N ALA A 104 -6.01 -4.72 10.51
CA ALA A 104 -5.58 -4.22 9.21
C ALA A 104 -5.61 -2.68 9.15
N ARG A 105 -6.58 -2.01 9.79
CA ARG A 105 -6.61 -0.54 9.83
C ARG A 105 -5.43 0.05 10.63
N ILE A 106 -4.97 -0.63 11.68
CA ILE A 106 -3.85 -0.17 12.51
C ILE A 106 -2.55 -0.32 11.72
N VAL A 107 -2.34 -1.48 11.10
CA VAL A 107 -1.18 -1.73 10.24
C VAL A 107 -1.17 -0.76 9.06
N ALA A 108 -2.32 -0.49 8.42
CA ALA A 108 -2.42 0.50 7.36
C ALA A 108 -1.97 1.89 7.83
N THR A 109 -2.38 2.32 9.03
CA THR A 109 -1.97 3.61 9.59
C THR A 109 -0.46 3.66 9.84
N VAL A 110 0.13 2.62 10.43
CA VAL A 110 1.58 2.54 10.65
C VAL A 110 2.35 2.58 9.33
N LEU A 111 1.91 1.79 8.33
CA LEU A 111 2.51 1.78 7.00
C LEU A 111 2.35 3.13 6.29
N GLY A 112 1.20 3.80 6.43
CA GLY A 112 0.98 5.11 5.84
C GLY A 112 1.87 6.21 6.44
N ILE A 113 2.12 6.16 7.75
CA ILE A 113 3.08 7.06 8.42
C ILE A 113 4.51 6.74 7.97
N LEU A 114 4.88 5.46 7.95
CA LEU A 114 6.21 5.05 7.50
C LEU A 114 6.46 5.45 6.04
N GLY A 115 5.51 5.21 5.16
CA GLY A 115 5.56 5.61 3.75
C GLY A 115 5.72 7.12 3.60
N PHE A 116 5.00 7.92 4.40
CA PHE A 116 5.18 9.37 4.43
C PHE A 116 6.62 9.77 4.79
N LEU A 117 7.18 9.18 5.84
CA LEU A 117 8.55 9.49 6.29
C LEU A 117 9.60 9.09 5.25
N ILE A 118 9.45 7.90 4.64
CA ILE A 118 10.34 7.44 3.58
C ILE A 118 10.26 8.37 2.37
N SER A 119 9.05 8.73 1.93
CA SER A 119 8.84 9.63 0.80
C SER A 119 9.41 11.03 1.08
N ALA A 120 9.21 11.57 2.28
CA ALA A 120 9.74 12.86 2.69
C ALA A 120 11.28 12.85 2.74
N GLY A 121 11.89 11.78 3.27
CA GLY A 121 13.34 11.59 3.27
C GLY A 121 13.92 11.47 1.86
N GLY A 122 13.25 10.73 0.98
CA GLY A 122 13.61 10.61 -0.43
C GLY A 122 13.57 11.96 -1.17
N LEU A 123 12.53 12.76 -0.91
CA LEU A 123 12.45 14.11 -1.48
C LEU A 123 13.51 15.04 -0.90
N ALA A 124 13.73 15.04 0.42
CA ALA A 124 14.75 15.86 1.06
C ALA A 124 16.16 15.54 0.52
N THR A 125 16.49 14.26 0.35
CA THR A 125 17.76 13.84 -0.25
C THR A 125 17.86 14.28 -1.71
N SER A 126 16.80 14.15 -2.50
CA SER A 126 16.81 14.62 -3.90
C SER A 126 17.06 16.13 -4.03
N VAL A 127 16.55 16.95 -3.09
CA VAL A 127 16.79 18.39 -3.04
C VAL A 127 18.25 18.70 -2.67
N ILE A 128 18.82 17.97 -1.70
CA ILE A 128 20.21 18.16 -1.27
C ILE A 128 21.20 17.87 -2.40
N TYR A 129 20.90 16.88 -3.25
CA TYR A 129 21.77 16.46 -4.36
C TYR A 129 21.37 17.05 -5.72
N ASP A 130 20.48 18.04 -5.77
CA ASP A 130 19.97 18.69 -7.00
C ASP A 130 19.46 17.69 -8.06
N ALA A 131 18.82 16.62 -7.60
CA ALA A 131 18.33 15.50 -8.41
C ALA A 131 16.80 15.43 -8.42
N VAL A 132 16.11 16.58 -8.33
CA VAL A 132 14.65 16.64 -8.24
C VAL A 132 14.03 16.38 -9.60
N VAL A 133 13.27 15.28 -9.70
CA VAL A 133 12.48 14.94 -10.89
C VAL A 133 11.02 15.28 -10.64
N ALA A 134 10.47 16.20 -11.45
CA ALA A 134 9.10 16.70 -11.27
C ALA A 134 8.04 15.58 -11.26
N VAL A 135 8.19 14.56 -12.10
CA VAL A 135 7.29 13.39 -12.15
C VAL A 135 7.32 12.62 -10.84
N SER A 136 8.49 12.42 -10.23
CA SER A 136 8.63 11.73 -8.94
C SER A 136 8.00 12.52 -7.79
N VAL A 137 8.11 13.86 -7.82
CA VAL A 137 7.44 14.74 -6.84
C VAL A 137 5.92 14.62 -6.96
N ILE A 138 5.38 14.68 -8.18
CA ILE A 138 3.94 14.52 -8.42
C ILE A 138 3.46 13.16 -7.95
N HIS A 139 4.18 12.08 -8.32
CA HIS A 139 3.87 10.73 -7.87
C HIS A 139 3.83 10.64 -6.34
N ALA A 140 4.85 11.15 -5.65
CA ALA A 140 4.92 11.15 -4.19
C ALA A 140 3.71 11.87 -3.55
N ILE A 141 3.35 13.05 -4.05
CA ILE A 141 2.22 13.83 -3.54
C ILE A 141 0.90 13.07 -3.76
N VAL A 142 0.66 12.55 -4.96
CA VAL A 142 -0.59 11.84 -5.29
C VAL A 142 -0.71 10.56 -4.46
N THR A 143 0.35 9.77 -4.35
CA THR A 143 0.37 8.55 -3.53
C THR A 143 0.10 8.88 -2.06
N GLN A 144 0.60 10.00 -1.56
CA GLN A 144 0.36 10.40 -0.18
C GLN A 144 -1.08 10.88 0.06
N ILE A 145 -1.66 11.65 -0.87
CA ILE A 145 -3.07 12.04 -0.81
C ILE A 145 -3.96 10.79 -0.81
N LEU A 146 -3.67 9.83 -1.70
CA LEU A 146 -4.38 8.56 -1.78
C LEU A 146 -4.29 7.79 -0.46
N SER A 147 -3.09 7.69 0.12
CA SER A 147 -2.86 7.01 1.40
C SER A 147 -3.69 7.64 2.53
N VAL A 148 -3.67 8.98 2.65
CA VAL A 148 -4.48 9.69 3.65
C VAL A 148 -5.97 9.47 3.43
N ALA A 149 -6.45 9.55 2.19
CA ALA A 149 -7.86 9.32 1.85
C ALA A 149 -8.30 7.91 2.25
N ILE A 150 -7.48 6.88 1.97
CA ILE A 150 -7.72 5.50 2.39
C ILE A 150 -7.82 5.41 3.91
N LEU A 151 -6.85 5.96 4.65
CA LEU A 151 -6.87 5.92 6.12
C LEU A 151 -8.13 6.56 6.68
N VAL A 152 -8.52 7.74 6.18
CA VAL A 152 -9.78 8.39 6.59
C VAL A 152 -10.98 7.47 6.36
N LEU A 153 -11.07 6.81 5.20
CA LEU A 153 -12.15 5.87 4.90
C LEU A 153 -12.17 4.65 5.83
N LEU A 154 -11.00 4.10 6.19
CA LEU A 154 -10.90 2.95 7.11
C LEU A 154 -11.36 3.29 8.53
N TRP A 155 -11.18 4.54 8.97
CA TRP A 155 -11.52 4.99 10.32
C TRP A 155 -12.94 5.58 10.45
N ARG A 156 -13.71 5.69 9.36
CA ARG A 156 -15.11 6.14 9.43
C ARG A 156 -16.00 5.21 10.27
N PRO A 157 -17.07 5.73 10.90
CA PRO A 157 -17.98 4.95 11.74
C PRO A 157 -18.54 3.69 11.06
N GLY A 158 -18.92 3.80 9.78
CA GLY A 158 -19.43 2.65 9.00
C GLY A 158 -18.39 1.53 8.82
N SER A 159 -17.11 1.90 8.64
CA SER A 159 -16.01 0.95 8.58
C SER A 159 -15.78 0.27 9.94
N SER A 160 -15.80 1.05 11.03
CA SER A 160 -15.67 0.52 12.40
C SER A 160 -16.77 -0.49 12.75
N ALA A 161 -18.02 -0.18 12.42
CA ALA A 161 -19.15 -1.10 12.60
C ALA A 161 -18.97 -2.39 11.78
N TYR A 162 -18.52 -2.28 10.53
CA TYR A 162 -18.21 -3.43 9.69
C TYR A 162 -17.15 -4.35 10.30
N TYR A 163 -16.03 -3.79 10.76
CA TYR A 163 -14.99 -4.57 11.42
C TYR A 163 -15.50 -5.25 12.69
N GLN A 164 -16.35 -4.57 13.47
CA GLN A 164 -16.94 -5.14 14.68
C GLN A 164 -17.86 -6.32 14.39
N ALA A 165 -18.77 -6.17 13.43
CA ALA A 165 -19.65 -7.25 13.00
C ALA A 165 -18.85 -8.47 12.50
N ARG A 166 -17.80 -8.26 11.71
CA ARG A 166 -16.92 -9.35 11.22
C ARG A 166 -16.13 -10.05 12.32
N THR A 167 -15.69 -9.32 13.35
CA THR A 167 -15.03 -9.95 14.50
C THR A 167 -15.99 -10.81 15.31
N LEU A 168 -17.22 -10.35 15.51
CA LEU A 168 -18.26 -11.10 16.23
C LEU A 168 -18.64 -12.39 15.47
N ASP A 169 -18.88 -12.31 14.16
CA ASP A 169 -19.18 -13.49 13.31
C ASP A 169 -18.08 -14.56 13.40
N ARG A 170 -16.79 -14.16 13.35
CA ARG A 170 -15.69 -15.12 13.54
C ARG A 170 -15.68 -15.74 14.93
N ALA A 171 -15.91 -14.96 15.98
CA ALA A 171 -15.96 -15.49 17.34
C ALA A 171 -17.10 -16.51 17.50
N GLN A 172 -18.28 -16.21 16.94
CA GLN A 172 -19.43 -17.12 16.96
C GLN A 172 -19.14 -18.44 16.24
N ARG A 173 -18.50 -18.41 15.07
CA ARG A 173 -18.12 -19.62 14.32
C ARG A 173 -17.20 -20.55 15.12
N VAL A 174 -16.18 -19.97 15.76
CA VAL A 174 -15.26 -20.74 16.62
C VAL A 174 -16.01 -21.38 17.79
N THR A 175 -16.95 -20.65 18.42
CA THR A 175 -17.75 -21.22 19.50
C THR A 175 -18.71 -22.31 19.04
N SER A 176 -19.31 -22.20 17.85
CA SER A 176 -20.20 -23.23 17.31
C SER A 176 -19.45 -24.50 16.93
N GLU A 177 -18.26 -24.39 16.36
CA GLU A 177 -17.40 -25.53 16.03
C GLU A 177 -16.91 -26.25 17.30
N ALA A 178 -16.58 -25.50 18.35
CA ALA A 178 -16.20 -26.08 19.65
C ALA A 178 -17.37 -26.81 20.32
N ALA A 179 -18.61 -26.36 20.11
CA ALA A 179 -19.80 -26.99 20.65
C ALA A 179 -20.20 -28.28 19.91
N SER A 180 -19.93 -28.39 18.60
CA SER A 180 -20.28 -29.58 17.81
C SER A 180 -19.32 -30.77 17.99
N ILE A 181 -18.19 -30.57 18.68
CA ILE A 181 -17.18 -31.62 18.94
C ILE A 181 -17.42 -32.32 20.30
N ARG A 182 -18.29 -31.76 21.16
CA ARG A 182 -18.65 -32.33 22.47
C ARG A 182 -19.88 -33.21 22.37
#